data_AF-A0A4Y6UV87-F1
#
_entry.id   AF-A0A4Y6UV87-F1
#
_cell.length_a   1.000
_cell.length_b   1.000
_cell.length_c   1.000
_cell.angle_alpha   90.00
_cell.angle_beta   90.00
_cell.angle_gamma   90.00
#
_symmetry.space_group_name_H-M   'P 1'
#
loop_
_entity.id
_entity.type
_entity.pdbx_description
1 polymer ?
#
loop_
_entity_poly.entity_id
_entity_poly.type
_entity_poly.pdbx_seq_one_letter_code
_entity_poly.pdbx_strand_id
1 'polypeptide(L)'
;MKKSGITLLTLVVWLLTLAPAGRAAAAETNIVDPSVTYTYGVLTRDIRELAAKYPDLIEYKSIGRTLYGRDIWAVGLGSGSSTVFFNGSHHAREWLTTTLNMTMIEQYAAAYADNRRFEGYPVREILDRTKIWFVPMVNPDGVTLQQTGLQSFPVHVHDALIKMNDGSRSFKRWKANAQGVDPNRQYDANWGELINNYHYPHWMGHKGTAPMTTRENKAMIAFTYEIDAEIAVSYHSAGRILFWNFRTPAANVPRDKRLANIFTQFTGYAQVSPSYNSNGGGGYTDWFIQKLGRPAFTPEIGIKNGESHLPLSAFGEEWRRNKKIGLWIAQEGYTLWAAKNKTTVKPVSLFLDGVRIEGDPAAFNEDGATYVSYKPLLTALGYRLTWDGAAKSVTANGPSGTIRFALGQKTAEIDGQAVELAAAPRLYEGTVYVPARLVSRAAGAALTVDPGSGAISLKSPADRAGNASPESPPVIVNP
;
A
#
# COMPACT_ATOMS: atom_id res chain seq x y z
N MET A 1 16.00 -94.10 -7.44
CA MET A 1 16.81 -92.93 -7.83
C MET A 1 15.88 -91.83 -8.36
N LYS A 2 16.05 -90.60 -7.85
CA LYS A 2 15.14 -89.44 -7.88
C LYS A 2 14.98 -88.88 -9.32
N LYS A 3 13.78 -88.88 -9.93
CA LYS A 3 12.69 -87.88 -9.98
C LYS A 3 13.08 -86.44 -10.37
N SER A 4 12.62 -86.07 -11.56
CA SER A 4 12.67 -84.80 -12.30
C SER A 4 11.96 -83.63 -11.61
N GLY A 5 12.42 -82.41 -11.88
CA GLY A 5 11.78 -81.16 -11.47
C GLY A 5 11.92 -80.08 -12.54
N ILE A 6 10.76 -79.58 -12.98
CA ILE A 6 10.51 -78.50 -13.96
C ILE A 6 10.84 -77.15 -13.32
N THR A 7 11.33 -76.17 -14.09
CA THR A 7 11.39 -74.76 -13.67
C THR A 7 10.64 -73.87 -14.65
N LEU A 8 9.59 -73.23 -14.13
CA LEU A 8 8.64 -72.35 -14.78
C LEU A 8 9.22 -70.93 -14.86
N LEU A 9 9.19 -70.31 -16.04
CA LEU A 9 9.61 -68.92 -16.28
C LEU A 9 8.40 -67.99 -16.02
N THR A 10 8.45 -67.16 -14.98
CA THR A 10 7.45 -66.11 -14.72
C THR A 10 7.86 -64.79 -15.41
N LEU A 11 7.00 -64.31 -16.30
CA LEU A 11 7.09 -63.02 -16.98
C LEU A 11 6.46 -61.94 -16.07
N VAL A 12 7.23 -60.96 -15.60
CA VAL A 12 6.72 -59.78 -14.89
C VAL A 12 6.68 -58.59 -15.86
N VAL A 13 5.47 -58.14 -16.18
CA VAL A 13 5.22 -56.94 -16.99
C VAL A 13 5.22 -55.71 -16.07
N TRP A 14 6.15 -54.78 -16.29
CA TRP A 14 6.14 -53.45 -15.67
C TRP A 14 5.27 -52.51 -16.50
N LEU A 15 4.12 -52.07 -15.95
CA LEU A 15 3.39 -50.91 -16.48
C LEU A 15 4.15 -49.64 -16.08
N LEU A 16 4.72 -48.96 -17.07
CA LEU A 16 5.21 -47.57 -16.95
C LEU A 16 4.00 -46.62 -16.96
N THR A 17 3.63 -46.10 -15.79
CA THR A 17 2.72 -44.95 -15.68
C THR A 17 3.49 -43.67 -15.97
N LEU A 18 3.13 -43.00 -17.07
CA LEU A 18 3.56 -41.62 -17.36
C LEU A 18 2.86 -40.68 -16.38
N ALA A 19 3.51 -40.42 -15.23
CA ALA A 19 3.15 -39.26 -14.41
C ALA A 19 3.57 -37.98 -15.15
N PRO A 20 2.73 -36.93 -15.19
CA PRO A 20 3.15 -35.66 -15.76
C PRO A 20 4.28 -35.11 -14.88
N ALA A 21 5.43 -34.86 -15.49
CA ALA A 21 6.54 -34.14 -14.87
C ALA A 21 6.04 -32.75 -14.49
N GLY A 22 5.65 -32.58 -13.22
CA GLY A 22 5.46 -31.27 -12.62
C GLY A 22 6.77 -30.52 -12.75
N ARG A 23 6.82 -29.52 -13.63
CA ARG A 23 7.85 -28.49 -13.55
C ARG A 23 7.66 -27.80 -12.21
N ALA A 24 8.51 -28.11 -11.24
CA ALA A 24 8.73 -27.22 -10.13
C ALA A 24 9.15 -25.87 -10.72
N ALA A 25 8.26 -24.88 -10.67
CA ALA A 25 8.63 -23.51 -10.96
C ALA A 25 9.78 -23.17 -10.01
N ALA A 26 10.96 -22.86 -10.55
CA ALA A 26 12.05 -22.33 -9.75
C ALA A 26 11.49 -21.12 -8.99
N ALA A 27 11.57 -21.14 -7.66
CA ALA A 27 11.15 -20.00 -6.86
C ALA A 27 11.93 -18.78 -7.36
N GLU A 28 11.23 -17.82 -7.97
CA GLU A 28 11.88 -16.59 -8.41
C GLU A 28 12.56 -15.96 -7.20
N THR A 29 13.84 -15.59 -7.37
CA THR A 29 14.58 -14.88 -6.34
C THR A 29 13.93 -13.52 -6.10
N ASN A 30 13.64 -13.21 -4.83
CA ASN A 30 13.15 -11.88 -4.44
C ASN A 30 14.11 -10.78 -4.91
N ILE A 31 13.56 -9.67 -5.39
CA ILE A 31 14.28 -8.45 -5.75
C ILE A 31 14.86 -7.82 -4.48
N VAL A 32 14.07 -7.73 -3.40
CA VAL A 32 14.52 -7.16 -2.13
C VAL A 32 15.24 -8.23 -1.33
N ASP A 33 16.57 -8.07 -1.21
CA ASP A 33 17.40 -8.92 -0.36
C ASP A 33 17.59 -8.28 1.03
N PRO A 34 16.96 -8.82 2.10
CA PRO A 34 17.13 -8.29 3.44
C PRO A 34 18.43 -8.73 4.13
N SER A 35 19.21 -9.62 3.52
CA SER A 35 20.45 -10.15 4.08
C SER A 35 21.66 -9.25 3.81
N VAL A 36 21.49 -8.16 3.05
CA VAL A 36 22.54 -7.21 2.69
C VAL A 36 22.35 -5.84 3.35
N THR A 37 23.44 -5.07 3.42
CA THR A 37 23.35 -3.65 3.77
C THR A 37 22.57 -2.92 2.67
N TYR A 38 21.37 -2.47 3.00
CA TYR A 38 20.46 -1.87 2.03
C TYR A 38 20.86 -0.40 1.75
N THR A 39 21.69 -0.21 0.73
CA THR A 39 22.22 1.11 0.35
C THR A 39 21.22 1.93 -0.45
N TYR A 40 21.48 3.23 -0.61
CA TYR A 40 20.70 4.09 -1.52
C TYR A 40 20.70 3.57 -2.98
N GLY A 41 21.81 2.99 -3.43
CA GLY A 41 21.92 2.38 -4.76
C GLY A 41 21.05 1.13 -4.90
N VAL A 42 21.08 0.25 -3.89
CA VAL A 42 20.21 -0.95 -3.82
C VAL A 42 18.75 -0.53 -3.81
N LEU A 43 18.36 0.42 -2.95
CA LEU A 43 17.01 0.97 -2.91
C LEU A 43 16.55 1.46 -4.29
N THR A 44 17.35 2.30 -4.95
CA THR A 44 16.98 2.89 -6.24
C THR A 44 16.82 1.84 -7.33
N ARG A 45 17.70 0.83 -7.35
CA ARG A 45 17.60 -0.31 -8.27
C ARG A 45 16.32 -1.11 -8.00
N ASP A 46 16.12 -1.55 -6.76
CA ASP A 46 15.01 -2.44 -6.39
C ASP A 46 13.65 -1.76 -6.63
N ILE A 47 13.52 -0.45 -6.38
CA ILE A 47 12.31 0.31 -6.73
C ILE A 47 12.00 0.21 -8.22
N ARG A 48 13.02 0.39 -9.08
CA ARG A 48 12.84 0.34 -10.54
C ARG A 48 12.49 -1.06 -11.01
N GLU A 49 13.14 -2.08 -10.46
CA GLU A 49 12.87 -3.48 -10.78
C GLU A 49 11.46 -3.91 -10.33
N LEU A 50 11.04 -3.50 -9.12
CA LEU A 50 9.69 -3.78 -8.62
C LEU A 50 8.61 -3.07 -9.45
N ALA A 51 8.83 -1.79 -9.80
CA ALA A 51 7.90 -1.05 -10.66
C ALA A 51 7.82 -1.66 -12.07
N ALA A 52 8.94 -2.14 -12.62
CA ALA A 52 8.95 -2.84 -13.91
C ALA A 52 8.23 -4.20 -13.83
N LYS A 53 8.35 -4.91 -12.70
CA LYS A 53 7.69 -6.20 -12.47
C LYS A 53 6.19 -6.08 -12.21
N TYR A 54 5.75 -4.99 -11.58
CA TYR A 54 4.35 -4.75 -11.20
C TYR A 54 3.84 -3.38 -11.68
N PRO A 55 3.84 -3.09 -13.00
CA PRO A 55 3.62 -1.74 -13.53
C PRO A 55 2.21 -1.18 -13.30
N ASP A 56 1.19 -2.03 -13.15
CA ASP A 56 -0.18 -1.60 -12.85
C ASP A 56 -0.43 -1.36 -11.36
N LEU A 57 0.50 -1.77 -10.49
CA LEU A 57 0.33 -1.79 -9.04
C LEU A 57 1.32 -0.90 -8.31
N ILE A 58 2.54 -0.77 -8.82
CA ILE A 58 3.62 0.01 -8.22
C ILE A 58 3.92 1.22 -9.09
N GLU A 59 3.77 2.40 -8.49
CA GLU A 59 4.30 3.65 -9.02
C GLU A 59 5.40 4.20 -8.12
N TYR A 60 6.31 5.01 -8.66
CA TYR A 60 7.32 5.67 -7.86
C TYR A 60 7.67 7.05 -8.42
N LYS A 61 8.11 7.95 -7.54
CA LYS A 61 8.58 9.28 -7.91
C LYS A 61 9.58 9.82 -6.90
N SER A 62 10.42 10.75 -7.35
CA SER A 62 11.20 11.60 -6.44
C SER A 62 10.30 12.69 -5.88
N ILE A 63 10.20 12.81 -4.55
CA ILE A 63 9.43 13.88 -3.88
C ILE A 63 10.31 15.09 -3.53
N GLY A 64 11.59 15.02 -3.86
CA GLY A 64 12.57 16.05 -3.59
C GLY A 64 13.98 15.49 -3.67
N ARG A 65 14.97 16.38 -3.61
CA ARG A 65 16.40 15.99 -3.56
C ARG A 65 17.04 16.51 -2.30
N THR A 66 17.93 15.70 -1.73
CA THR A 66 18.74 16.09 -0.58
C THR A 66 19.78 17.17 -0.93
N LEU A 67 20.56 17.60 0.06
CA LEU A 67 21.64 18.57 -0.17
C LEU A 67 22.67 18.03 -1.19
N TYR A 68 23.01 16.74 -1.09
CA TYR A 68 24.00 16.10 -1.96
C TYR A 68 23.38 15.39 -3.17
N GLY A 69 22.17 15.79 -3.57
CA GLY A 69 21.58 15.45 -4.86
C GLY A 69 20.93 14.07 -4.97
N ARG A 70 20.77 13.35 -3.86
CA ARG A 70 20.04 12.07 -3.84
C ARG A 70 18.54 12.33 -3.88
N ASP A 71 17.83 11.67 -4.79
CA ASP A 71 16.38 11.67 -4.82
C ASP A 71 15.81 11.03 -3.55
N ILE A 72 14.76 11.62 -3.00
CA ILE A 72 13.96 11.06 -1.92
C ILE A 72 12.81 10.32 -2.59
N TRP A 73 12.91 8.99 -2.64
CA TRP A 73 11.96 8.17 -3.37
C TRP A 73 10.69 7.92 -2.56
N ALA A 74 9.53 8.21 -3.18
CA ALA A 74 8.24 7.71 -2.78
C ALA A 74 7.81 6.56 -3.70
N VAL A 75 7.19 5.53 -3.12
CA VAL A 75 6.68 4.34 -3.82
C VAL A 75 5.23 4.15 -3.41
N GLY A 76 4.31 4.15 -4.38
CA GLY A 76 2.89 3.88 -4.19
C GLY A 76 2.60 2.44 -4.55
N LEU A 77 1.93 1.71 -3.66
CA LEU A 77 1.47 0.34 -3.87
C LEU A 77 -0.05 0.29 -3.76
N GLY A 78 -0.72 -0.16 -4.82
CA GLY A 78 -2.18 -0.21 -4.90
C GLY A 78 -2.77 0.94 -5.71
N SER A 79 -4.06 0.83 -6.03
CA SER A 79 -4.77 1.75 -6.92
C SER A 79 -5.94 2.48 -6.25
N GLY A 80 -6.21 2.17 -4.98
CA GLY A 80 -7.38 2.68 -4.28
C GLY A 80 -7.35 4.15 -3.89
N SER A 81 -8.53 4.69 -3.58
CA SER A 81 -8.74 6.11 -3.24
C SER A 81 -8.36 6.46 -1.81
N SER A 82 -8.45 5.51 -0.88
CA SER A 82 -7.93 5.70 0.47
C SER A 82 -6.42 5.67 0.44
N THR A 83 -5.76 6.48 1.25
CA THR A 83 -4.29 6.52 1.32
C THR A 83 -3.82 6.31 2.75
N VAL A 84 -2.73 5.56 2.90
CA VAL A 84 -1.98 5.45 4.15
C VAL A 84 -0.50 5.61 3.86
N PHE A 85 0.26 6.05 4.85
CA PHE A 85 1.64 6.46 4.61
C PHE A 85 2.65 5.81 5.57
N PHE A 86 3.64 5.16 4.99
CA PHE A 86 4.76 4.55 5.69
C PHE A 86 6.05 5.27 5.32
N ASN A 87 6.94 5.45 6.29
CA ASN A 87 8.27 5.97 6.02
C ASN A 87 9.31 5.35 6.96
N GLY A 88 10.57 5.47 6.59
CA GLY A 88 11.69 4.93 7.34
C GLY A 88 12.96 5.71 7.10
N SER A 89 13.96 5.46 7.95
CA SER A 89 15.27 6.09 7.90
C SER A 89 15.21 7.62 7.85
N HIS A 90 14.37 8.24 8.68
CA HIS A 90 14.60 9.63 9.09
C HIS A 90 15.99 9.76 9.72
N HIS A 91 16.34 8.79 10.55
CA HIS A 91 17.67 8.71 11.13
C HIS A 91 18.59 7.81 10.30
N ALA A 92 19.81 8.29 10.07
CA ALA A 92 20.80 7.68 9.20
C ALA A 92 21.18 6.23 9.55
N ARG A 93 21.34 5.91 10.85
CA ARG A 93 21.69 4.57 11.32
C ARG A 93 20.51 3.60 11.42
N GLU A 94 19.29 4.04 11.18
CA GLU A 94 18.07 3.24 11.39
C GLU A 94 17.62 2.59 10.07
N TRP A 95 18.58 2.31 9.17
CA TRP A 95 18.33 1.91 7.77
C TRP A 95 17.73 0.51 7.59
N LEU A 96 17.69 -0.33 8.63
CA LEU A 96 16.93 -1.59 8.59
C LEU A 96 15.43 -1.35 8.36
N THR A 97 14.93 -0.17 8.72
CA THR A 97 13.54 0.26 8.46
C THR A 97 13.28 0.48 6.96
N THR A 98 14.29 0.89 6.17
CA THR A 98 14.20 0.94 4.70
C THR A 98 14.00 -0.46 4.14
N THR A 99 14.80 -1.42 4.58
CA THR A 99 14.67 -2.83 4.18
C THR A 99 13.27 -3.35 4.51
N LEU A 100 12.78 -3.08 5.72
CA LEU A 100 11.43 -3.49 6.15
C LEU A 100 10.34 -2.95 5.22
N ASN A 101 10.39 -1.66 4.89
CA ASN A 101 9.44 -1.03 3.97
C ASN A 101 9.51 -1.64 2.57
N MET A 102 10.72 -1.88 2.04
CA MET A 102 10.89 -2.49 0.72
C MET A 102 10.43 -3.95 0.67
N THR A 103 10.67 -4.72 1.73
CA THR A 103 10.16 -6.09 1.84
C THR A 103 8.62 -6.12 1.92
N MET A 104 7.99 -5.15 2.61
CA MET A 104 6.53 -5.01 2.55
C MET A 104 6.03 -4.78 1.13
N ILE A 105 6.64 -3.84 0.40
CA ILE A 105 6.25 -3.52 -0.99
C ILE A 105 6.28 -4.78 -1.86
N GLU A 106 7.40 -5.51 -1.87
CA GLU A 106 7.55 -6.70 -2.71
C GLU A 106 6.57 -7.82 -2.29
N GLN A 107 6.48 -8.13 -1.00
CA GLN A 107 5.67 -9.25 -0.51
C GLN A 107 4.17 -9.01 -0.74
N TYR A 108 3.72 -7.76 -0.63
CA TYR A 108 2.34 -7.40 -0.91
C TYR A 108 2.07 -7.33 -2.41
N ALA A 109 3.02 -6.84 -3.23
CA ALA A 109 2.87 -6.82 -4.68
C ALA A 109 2.78 -8.24 -5.27
N ALA A 110 3.66 -9.14 -4.83
CA ALA A 110 3.60 -10.55 -5.18
C ALA A 110 2.26 -11.17 -4.74
N ALA A 111 1.82 -10.88 -3.52
CA ALA A 111 0.55 -11.40 -3.02
C ALA A 111 -0.67 -10.87 -3.80
N TYR A 112 -0.64 -9.61 -4.22
CA TYR A 112 -1.64 -9.02 -5.09
C TYR A 112 -1.68 -9.72 -6.44
N ALA A 113 -0.53 -9.85 -7.10
CA ALA A 113 -0.41 -10.45 -8.43
C ALA A 113 -0.98 -11.88 -8.46
N ASP A 114 -0.64 -12.68 -7.45
CA ASP A 114 -1.12 -14.07 -7.30
C ASP A 114 -2.56 -14.18 -6.76
N ASN A 115 -3.21 -13.04 -6.46
CA ASN A 115 -4.52 -12.98 -5.80
C ASN A 115 -4.58 -13.80 -4.49
N ARG A 116 -3.46 -13.90 -3.78
CA ARG A 116 -3.35 -14.68 -2.55
C ARG A 116 -3.62 -13.82 -1.33
N ARG A 117 -4.05 -14.47 -0.25
CA ARG A 117 -4.07 -13.83 1.07
C ARG A 117 -2.65 -13.72 1.62
N PHE A 118 -2.40 -12.69 2.41
CA PHE A 118 -1.16 -12.52 3.14
C PHE A 118 -1.48 -12.36 4.62
N GLU A 119 -1.02 -13.30 5.46
CA GLU A 119 -1.30 -13.29 6.91
C GLU A 119 -2.80 -13.20 7.28
N GLY A 120 -3.65 -13.76 6.42
CA GLY A 120 -5.10 -13.73 6.57
C GLY A 120 -5.81 -12.54 5.90
N TYR A 121 -5.08 -11.57 5.34
CA TYR A 121 -5.65 -10.39 4.67
C TYR A 121 -5.88 -10.62 3.17
N PRO A 122 -7.03 -10.19 2.60
CA PRO A 122 -7.28 -10.24 1.16
C PRO A 122 -6.51 -9.11 0.45
N VAL A 123 -5.29 -9.37 0.00
CA VAL A 123 -4.37 -8.33 -0.48
C VAL A 123 -4.93 -7.56 -1.67
N ARG A 124 -5.54 -8.26 -2.64
CA ARG A 124 -6.14 -7.62 -3.81
C ARG A 124 -7.22 -6.62 -3.44
N GLU A 125 -8.20 -7.05 -2.64
CA GLU A 125 -9.28 -6.19 -2.16
C GLU A 125 -8.77 -4.96 -1.41
N ILE A 126 -7.76 -5.15 -0.53
CA ILE A 126 -7.20 -4.03 0.25
C ILE A 126 -6.51 -3.03 -0.67
N LEU A 127 -5.68 -3.47 -1.62
CA LEU A 127 -4.91 -2.58 -2.49
C LEU A 127 -5.75 -1.98 -3.63
N ASP A 128 -6.89 -2.59 -3.97
CA ASP A 128 -7.90 -2.01 -4.88
C ASP A 128 -8.66 -0.84 -4.19
N ARG A 129 -8.76 -0.87 -2.85
CA ARG A 129 -9.45 0.12 -2.01
C ARG A 129 -8.53 1.19 -1.42
N THR A 130 -7.28 0.83 -1.17
CA THR A 130 -6.27 1.68 -0.54
C THR A 130 -4.96 1.67 -1.32
N LYS A 131 -4.36 2.85 -1.52
CA LYS A 131 -2.96 3.00 -1.93
C LYS A 131 -2.08 3.21 -0.70
N ILE A 132 -1.11 2.32 -0.53
CA ILE A 132 -0.08 2.45 0.51
C ILE A 132 1.09 3.21 -0.10
N TRP A 133 1.35 4.42 0.40
CA TRP A 133 2.55 5.16 0.06
C TRP A 133 3.68 4.81 1.02
N PHE A 134 4.88 4.68 0.48
CA PHE A 134 6.12 4.49 1.21
C PHE A 134 7.11 5.59 0.85
N VAL A 135 7.80 6.17 1.82
CA VAL A 135 9.11 6.81 1.62
C VAL A 135 10.14 5.99 2.39
N PRO A 136 10.74 4.96 1.75
CA PRO A 136 11.54 3.98 2.48
C PRO A 136 12.79 4.57 3.12
N MET A 137 13.35 5.63 2.54
CA MET A 137 14.57 6.28 3.01
C MET A 137 14.43 7.80 2.94
N VAL A 138 14.01 8.41 4.06
CA VAL A 138 13.81 9.86 4.15
C VAL A 138 15.13 10.64 4.12
N ASN A 139 16.19 10.09 4.72
CA ASN A 139 17.50 10.73 4.86
C ASN A 139 18.60 9.96 4.10
N PRO A 140 18.57 9.92 2.76
CA PRO A 140 19.49 9.10 1.99
C PRO A 140 20.95 9.59 2.08
N ASP A 141 21.18 10.89 2.28
CA ASP A 141 22.52 11.41 2.53
C ASP A 141 23.06 10.90 3.88
N GLY A 142 22.30 11.05 4.96
CA GLY A 142 22.70 10.56 6.27
C GLY A 142 22.94 9.04 6.27
N VAL A 143 22.04 8.26 5.68
CA VAL A 143 22.21 6.79 5.55
C VAL A 143 23.49 6.47 4.79
N THR A 144 23.74 7.15 3.67
CA THR A 144 24.97 6.92 2.89
C THR A 144 26.22 7.27 3.70
N LEU A 145 26.20 8.38 4.44
CA LEU A 145 27.31 8.77 5.33
C LEU A 145 27.56 7.73 6.41
N GLN A 146 26.51 7.22 7.05
CA GLN A 146 26.65 6.19 8.07
C GLN A 146 27.24 4.89 7.49
N GLN A 147 26.74 4.47 6.33
CA GLN A 147 27.08 3.16 5.75
C GLN A 147 28.48 3.16 5.17
N THR A 148 28.77 4.17 4.35
CA THR A 148 29.98 4.24 3.54
C THR A 148 31.03 5.15 4.18
N GLY A 149 30.66 6.29 4.73
CA GLY A 149 31.59 7.28 5.27
C GLY A 149 31.87 8.41 4.28
N LEU A 150 33.04 9.05 4.43
CA LEU A 150 33.39 10.29 3.76
C LEU A 150 33.59 10.15 2.24
N GLN A 151 33.95 8.97 1.73
CA GLN A 151 34.23 8.75 0.31
C GLN A 151 33.03 8.99 -0.61
N SER A 152 31.81 8.96 -0.05
CA SER A 152 30.57 9.26 -0.78
C SER A 152 30.18 10.74 -0.75
N PHE A 153 31.07 11.60 -0.25
CA PHE A 153 30.87 13.04 -0.08
C PHE A 153 32.05 13.84 -0.64
N PRO A 154 31.81 15.06 -1.14
CA PRO A 154 32.88 15.94 -1.61
C PRO A 154 33.96 16.18 -0.55
N VAL A 155 35.23 16.17 -0.95
CA VAL A 155 36.37 16.32 -0.02
C VAL A 155 36.27 17.59 0.84
N HIS A 156 35.77 18.69 0.27
CA HIS A 156 35.66 19.97 0.99
C HIS A 156 34.69 19.97 2.17
N VAL A 157 33.80 18.96 2.31
CA VAL A 157 32.90 18.85 3.47
C VAL A 157 33.41 17.90 4.56
N HIS A 158 34.51 17.19 4.32
CA HIS A 158 34.99 16.14 5.23
C HIS A 158 35.30 16.66 6.62
N ASP A 159 36.03 17.77 6.74
CA ASP A 159 36.40 18.36 8.02
C ASP A 159 35.18 18.78 8.84
N ALA A 160 34.16 19.34 8.17
CA ALA A 160 32.89 19.70 8.81
C ALA A 160 32.14 18.46 9.32
N LEU A 161 32.06 17.39 8.52
CA LEU A 161 31.43 16.13 8.90
C LEU A 161 32.14 15.47 10.10
N ILE A 162 33.48 15.45 10.09
CA ILE A 162 34.29 14.93 11.20
C ILE A 162 34.06 15.77 12.45
N LYS A 163 34.05 17.11 12.33
CA LYS A 163 33.80 18.01 13.46
C LYS A 163 32.42 17.81 14.07
N MET A 164 31.37 17.70 13.25
CA MET A 164 30.01 17.40 13.72
C MET A 164 29.90 16.01 14.36
N ASN A 165 30.86 15.12 14.10
CA ASN A 165 30.98 13.79 14.68
C ASN A 165 32.00 13.73 15.84
N ASP A 166 32.22 14.84 16.56
CA ASP A 166 33.17 14.94 17.68
C ASP A 166 34.60 14.51 17.33
N GLY A 167 35.06 14.78 16.10
CA GLY A 167 36.39 14.38 15.63
C GLY A 167 36.47 12.93 15.15
N SER A 168 35.41 12.13 15.29
CA SER A 168 35.40 10.74 14.85
C SER A 168 35.31 10.62 13.33
N ARG A 169 36.18 9.79 12.74
CA ARG A 169 36.13 9.37 11.34
C ARG A 169 35.21 8.17 11.10
N SER A 170 34.72 7.52 12.17
CA SER A 170 33.73 6.46 12.08
C SER A 170 32.32 7.04 12.18
N PHE A 171 31.56 6.91 11.11
CA PHE A 171 30.19 7.43 11.01
C PHE A 171 29.12 6.40 11.39
N LYS A 172 29.49 5.23 11.94
CA LYS A 172 28.52 4.18 12.32
C LYS A 172 27.44 4.65 13.29
N ARG A 173 27.77 5.64 14.15
CA ARG A 173 26.81 6.25 15.09
C ARG A 173 25.93 7.33 14.50
N TRP A 174 26.23 7.81 13.30
CA TRP A 174 25.61 8.99 12.72
C TRP A 174 24.09 8.83 12.62
N LYS A 175 23.35 9.82 13.11
CA LYS A 175 21.88 9.79 13.22
C LYS A 175 21.22 10.89 12.39
N ALA A 176 21.83 12.09 12.35
CA ALA A 176 21.34 13.25 11.64
C ALA A 176 21.37 13.12 10.10
N ASN A 177 20.87 14.12 9.37
CA ASN A 177 21.19 14.28 7.95
C ASN A 177 22.65 14.71 7.77
N ALA A 178 23.12 14.80 6.52
CA ALA A 178 24.49 15.18 6.22
C ALA A 178 24.80 16.69 6.41
N GLN A 179 23.85 17.45 6.98
CA GLN A 179 24.04 18.81 7.47
C GLN A 179 24.12 18.85 9.01
N GLY A 180 24.11 17.69 9.68
CA GLY A 180 24.11 17.62 11.14
C GLY A 180 22.79 18.08 11.77
N VAL A 181 21.68 18.08 11.02
CA VAL A 181 20.33 18.37 11.54
C VAL A 181 19.57 17.05 11.66
N ASP A 182 18.93 16.84 12.81
CA ASP A 182 18.08 15.67 13.08
C ASP A 182 16.73 15.80 12.33
N PRO A 183 16.46 14.97 11.31
CA PRO A 183 15.25 15.10 10.50
C PRO A 183 13.98 14.82 11.31
N ASN A 184 14.05 14.02 12.38
CA ASN A 184 12.89 13.76 13.24
C ASN A 184 12.77 14.78 14.39
N ARG A 185 13.41 15.94 14.24
CA ARG A 185 13.24 17.14 15.07
C ARG A 185 12.97 18.39 14.23
N GLN A 186 12.68 18.23 12.95
CA GLN A 186 12.49 19.33 12.00
C GLN A 186 11.02 19.56 11.63
N TYR A 187 10.06 18.86 12.25
CA TYR A 187 8.65 19.14 12.06
C TYR A 187 8.14 20.20 13.05
N ASP A 188 7.14 20.98 12.65
CA ASP A 188 6.53 22.01 13.51
C ASP A 188 5.47 21.40 14.44
N ALA A 189 5.94 20.59 15.40
CA ALA A 189 5.13 19.99 16.45
C ALA A 189 5.71 20.36 17.81
N ASN A 190 5.24 21.47 18.39
CA ASN A 190 5.83 22.07 19.59
C ASN A 190 7.36 22.23 19.48
N TRP A 191 7.87 22.53 18.28
CA TRP A 191 9.30 22.57 18.00
C TRP A 191 10.06 23.58 18.88
N GLY A 192 9.42 24.69 19.22
CA GLY A 192 9.95 25.70 20.13
C GLY A 192 10.17 25.21 21.56
N GLU A 193 9.45 24.17 21.99
CA GLU A 193 9.46 23.64 23.37
C GLU A 193 10.49 22.50 23.56
N LEU A 194 11.23 22.12 22.51
CA LEU A 194 12.23 21.05 22.57
C LEU A 194 13.42 21.40 23.47
N ILE A 195 13.57 20.66 24.57
CA ILE A 195 14.64 20.88 25.57
C ILE A 195 15.92 20.07 25.31
N ASN A 196 15.80 18.88 24.70
CA ASN A 196 16.94 17.97 24.46
C ASN A 196 17.52 18.21 23.06
N ASN A 197 18.24 19.32 22.90
CA ASN A 197 18.72 19.80 21.62
C ASN A 197 20.20 20.20 21.67
N TYR A 198 21.00 19.70 20.73
CA TYR A 198 22.32 20.28 20.47
C TYR A 198 22.17 21.66 19.82
N HIS A 199 22.91 22.67 20.27
CA HIS A 199 22.76 24.05 19.78
C HIS A 199 23.39 24.31 18.40
N TYR A 200 24.13 23.34 17.86
CA TYR A 200 24.84 23.42 16.59
C TYR A 200 24.74 22.11 15.82
N PRO A 201 24.99 22.10 14.50
CA PRO A 201 25.03 20.89 13.69
C PRO A 201 25.87 19.78 14.32
N HIS A 202 25.27 18.60 14.48
CA HIS A 202 25.83 17.51 15.28
C HIS A 202 25.38 16.15 14.74
N TRP A 203 26.10 15.08 15.05
CA TRP A 203 25.78 13.73 14.56
C TRP A 203 24.41 13.22 15.02
N MET A 204 23.82 13.82 16.06
CA MET A 204 22.45 13.57 16.53
C MET A 204 21.84 14.81 17.20
N GLY A 205 20.51 14.86 17.28
CA GLY A 205 19.78 15.68 18.25
C GLY A 205 19.72 17.19 17.98
N HIS A 206 20.48 17.74 17.03
CA HIS A 206 20.35 19.13 16.64
C HIS A 206 19.07 19.35 15.83
N LYS A 207 18.14 20.16 16.35
CA LYS A 207 16.82 20.40 15.77
C LYS A 207 16.80 21.41 14.63
N GLY A 208 17.93 22.04 14.28
CA GLY A 208 18.01 23.15 13.33
C GLY A 208 17.72 24.52 13.96
N THR A 209 17.81 25.58 13.16
CA THR A 209 17.56 26.98 13.59
C THR A 209 16.11 27.42 13.47
N ALA A 210 15.32 26.73 12.63
CA ALA A 210 13.87 26.86 12.51
C ALA A 210 13.27 25.52 12.06
N PRO A 211 11.99 25.21 12.35
CA PRO A 211 11.35 24.01 11.85
C PRO A 211 11.17 24.05 10.33
N MET A 212 11.06 22.89 9.71
CA MET A 212 10.69 22.69 8.31
C MET A 212 11.66 23.34 7.30
N THR A 213 12.96 23.37 7.61
CA THR A 213 13.96 24.05 6.76
C THR A 213 14.77 23.11 5.89
N THR A 214 15.07 21.91 6.37
CA THR A 214 15.82 20.88 5.62
C THR A 214 15.05 20.43 4.37
N ARG A 215 15.79 20.02 3.33
CA ARG A 215 15.18 19.59 2.05
C ARG A 215 14.33 18.33 2.24
N GLU A 216 14.80 17.42 3.09
CA GLU A 216 14.11 16.18 3.44
C GLU A 216 12.75 16.46 4.09
N ASN A 217 12.72 17.32 5.10
CA ASN A 217 11.48 17.62 5.81
C ASN A 217 10.49 18.42 4.96
N LYS A 218 10.96 19.36 4.14
CA LYS A 218 10.11 20.07 3.18
C LYS A 218 9.45 19.12 2.19
N ALA A 219 10.22 18.19 1.63
CA ALA A 219 9.71 17.15 0.72
C ALA A 219 8.67 16.27 1.40
N MET A 220 8.97 15.78 2.61
CA MET A 220 8.04 14.95 3.39
C MET A 220 6.73 15.66 3.70
N ILE A 221 6.78 16.93 4.13
CA ILE A 221 5.57 17.70 4.47
C ILE A 221 4.72 17.94 3.23
N ALA A 222 5.33 18.40 2.14
CA ALA A 222 4.63 18.63 0.88
C ALA A 222 3.97 17.35 0.39
N PHE A 223 4.69 16.23 0.44
CA PHE A 223 4.19 14.93 0.03
C PHE A 223 3.07 14.41 0.94
N THR A 224 3.15 14.59 2.26
CA THR A 224 2.08 14.23 3.19
C THR A 224 0.77 14.94 2.85
N TYR A 225 0.83 16.25 2.54
CA TYR A 225 -0.36 16.98 2.09
C TYR A 225 -0.85 16.54 0.72
N GLU A 226 0.06 16.21 -0.19
CA GLU A 226 -0.27 15.74 -1.53
C GLU A 226 -1.10 14.44 -1.51
N ILE A 227 -0.73 13.49 -0.66
CA ILE A 227 -1.37 12.17 -0.62
C ILE A 227 -2.59 12.09 0.33
N ASP A 228 -2.82 13.10 1.17
CA ASP A 228 -3.90 13.16 2.18
C ASP A 228 -4.10 11.87 3.02
N ALA A 229 -3.01 11.27 3.48
CA ALA A 229 -3.06 9.97 4.17
C ALA A 229 -3.96 9.96 5.42
N GLU A 230 -4.76 8.90 5.59
CA GLU A 230 -5.62 8.70 6.75
C GLU A 230 -4.87 8.21 7.99
N ILE A 231 -3.81 7.43 7.80
CA ILE A 231 -2.96 6.91 8.87
C ILE A 231 -1.50 6.96 8.45
N ALA A 232 -0.61 7.29 9.39
CA ALA A 232 0.83 7.31 9.17
C ALA A 232 1.61 6.34 10.09
N VAL A 233 2.68 5.75 9.57
CA VAL A 233 3.66 4.94 10.32
C VAL A 233 5.07 5.40 9.98
N SER A 234 5.82 5.86 11.00
CA SER A 234 7.21 6.30 10.89
C SER A 234 8.10 5.26 11.55
N TYR A 235 8.69 4.35 10.78
CA TYR A 235 9.55 3.31 11.32
C TYR A 235 10.90 3.86 11.77
N HIS A 236 11.27 3.53 12.99
CA HIS A 236 12.54 3.88 13.63
C HIS A 236 13.21 2.64 14.23
N SER A 237 14.42 2.79 14.76
CA SER A 237 15.04 1.79 15.62
C SER A 237 15.92 2.44 16.70
N ALA A 238 15.95 1.97 17.95
CA ALA A 238 15.49 0.66 18.41
C ALA A 238 14.91 0.68 19.82
N GLY A 239 14.17 -0.37 20.16
CA GLY A 239 13.64 -0.58 21.51
C GLY A 239 12.49 -1.57 21.63
N ARG A 240 11.89 -2.01 20.52
CA ARG A 240 10.60 -2.73 20.47
C ARG A 240 9.53 -1.98 21.26
N ILE A 241 9.45 -0.68 21.02
CA ILE A 241 8.49 0.22 21.64
C ILE A 241 7.65 0.93 20.58
N LEU A 242 6.49 1.43 20.99
CA LEU A 242 5.52 2.09 20.12
C LEU A 242 5.11 3.43 20.72
N PHE A 243 5.45 4.52 20.04
CA PHE A 243 4.83 5.82 20.28
C PHE A 243 3.60 5.95 19.38
N TRP A 244 2.49 6.45 19.93
CA TRP A 244 1.21 6.57 19.22
C TRP A 244 0.43 7.85 19.59
N ASN A 245 0.85 8.57 20.63
CA ASN A 245 0.14 9.72 21.18
C ASN A 245 1.10 10.90 21.35
N PHE A 246 0.70 12.05 20.83
CA PHE A 246 1.38 13.31 21.06
C PHE A 246 0.35 14.44 21.11
N ARG A 247 -0.06 14.81 22.33
CA ARG A 247 -1.12 15.82 22.56
C ARG A 247 -2.35 15.58 21.67
N THR A 248 -2.68 14.31 21.45
CA THR A 248 -3.79 13.89 20.60
C THR A 248 -5.08 14.52 21.12
N PRO A 249 -5.91 15.16 20.27
CA PRO A 249 -7.17 15.73 20.69
C PRO A 249 -8.01 14.70 21.46
N ALA A 250 -8.63 15.10 22.57
CA ALA A 250 -9.34 14.17 23.45
C ALA A 250 -10.38 13.29 22.73
N ALA A 251 -11.08 13.86 21.73
CA ALA A 251 -12.05 13.14 20.90
C ALA A 251 -11.44 12.01 20.05
N ASN A 252 -10.14 12.11 19.72
CA ASN A 252 -9.42 11.16 18.87
C ASN A 252 -8.71 10.06 19.67
N VAL A 253 -8.45 10.29 20.97
CA VAL A 253 -7.73 9.35 21.84
C VAL A 253 -8.33 7.94 21.83
N PRO A 254 -9.66 7.72 21.92
CA PRO A 254 -10.23 6.38 21.90
C PRO A 254 -9.90 5.60 20.61
N ARG A 255 -10.00 6.26 19.45
CA ARG A 255 -9.66 5.69 18.14
C ARG A 255 -8.18 5.32 18.08
N ASP A 256 -7.31 6.26 18.41
CA ASP A 256 -5.85 6.08 18.29
C ASP A 256 -5.34 5.02 19.28
N LYS A 257 -5.90 4.99 20.50
CA LYS A 257 -5.57 3.96 21.51
C LYS A 257 -6.00 2.57 21.07
N ARG A 258 -7.19 2.42 20.47
CA ARG A 258 -7.66 1.14 19.91
C ARG A 258 -6.66 0.59 18.90
N LEU A 259 -6.25 1.43 17.95
CA LEU A 259 -5.27 1.07 16.93
C LEU A 259 -3.90 0.74 17.54
N ALA A 260 -3.41 1.55 18.50
CA ALA A 260 -2.16 1.26 19.20
C ALA A 260 -2.17 -0.09 19.93
N ASN A 261 -3.30 -0.47 20.53
CA ASN A 261 -3.46 -1.76 21.19
C ASN A 261 -3.34 -2.93 20.20
N ILE A 262 -3.96 -2.82 19.02
CA ILE A 262 -3.86 -3.83 17.96
C ILE A 262 -2.42 -3.90 17.42
N PHE A 263 -1.78 -2.76 17.21
CA PHE A 263 -0.38 -2.69 16.78
C PHE A 263 0.53 -3.45 17.77
N THR A 264 0.35 -3.22 19.08
CA THR A 264 1.05 -3.96 20.13
C THR A 264 0.74 -5.45 20.11
N GLN A 265 -0.50 -5.86 19.88
CA GLN A 265 -0.85 -7.29 19.78
C GLN A 265 -0.13 -7.98 18.62
N PHE A 266 0.01 -7.32 17.48
CA PHE A 266 0.70 -7.88 16.31
C PHE A 266 2.22 -7.94 16.49
N THR A 267 2.81 -6.87 17.03
CA THR A 267 4.26 -6.72 17.07
C THR A 267 4.90 -7.19 18.38
N GLY A 268 4.12 -7.22 19.46
CA GLY A 268 4.62 -7.35 20.84
C GLY A 268 5.36 -6.12 21.35
N TYR A 269 5.25 -4.96 20.69
CA TYR A 269 5.95 -3.74 21.12
C TYR A 269 5.23 -3.06 22.29
N ALA A 270 6.02 -2.67 23.31
CA ALA A 270 5.48 -1.97 24.47
C ALA A 270 5.10 -0.53 24.09
N GLN A 271 3.89 -0.12 24.41
CA GLN A 271 3.48 1.28 24.20
C GLN A 271 4.23 2.19 25.17
N VAL A 272 4.79 3.27 24.64
CA VAL A 272 5.36 4.31 25.49
C VAL A 272 4.23 5.10 26.13
N SER A 273 4.26 5.24 27.44
CA SER A 273 3.30 6.07 28.17
C SER A 273 3.35 7.50 27.65
N PRO A 274 2.20 8.14 27.35
CA PRO A 274 2.16 9.56 27.00
C PRO A 274 2.58 10.37 28.24
N SER A 275 3.86 10.70 28.35
CA SER A 275 4.36 11.51 29.44
C SER A 275 4.39 12.97 28.96
N TYR A 276 3.42 13.77 29.45
CA TYR A 276 3.34 15.20 29.14
C TYR A 276 4.59 15.99 29.58
N ASN A 277 5.39 15.39 30.47
CA ASN A 277 6.60 15.93 31.08
C ASN A 277 7.91 15.50 30.40
N SER A 278 7.87 14.66 29.35
CA SER A 278 8.96 14.66 28.39
C SER A 278 8.64 15.73 27.36
N ASN A 279 9.39 16.83 27.33
CA ASN A 279 9.26 17.86 26.28
C ASN A 279 9.76 17.29 24.93
N GLY A 280 9.07 16.25 24.45
CA GLY A 280 9.14 15.70 23.09
C GLY A 280 8.41 16.62 22.11
N GLY A 281 8.43 16.25 20.83
CA GLY A 281 7.95 17.07 19.73
C GLY A 281 8.94 17.08 18.58
N GLY A 282 8.60 17.82 17.54
CA GLY A 282 9.42 17.96 16.34
C GLY A 282 9.51 16.70 15.46
N GLY A 283 8.93 15.58 15.88
CA GLY A 283 8.87 14.34 15.12
C GLY A 283 7.78 14.34 14.05
N TYR A 284 7.93 13.45 13.07
CA TYR A 284 6.97 13.33 11.97
C TYR A 284 5.56 12.98 12.47
N THR A 285 5.46 11.97 13.34
CA THR A 285 4.16 11.51 13.86
C THR A 285 3.52 12.52 14.80
N ASP A 286 4.33 13.24 15.57
CA ASP A 286 3.88 14.33 16.45
C ASP A 286 3.18 15.42 15.62
N TRP A 287 3.83 15.83 14.53
CA TRP A 287 3.30 16.81 13.59
C TRP A 287 2.06 16.31 12.85
N PHE A 288 2.06 15.06 12.39
CA PHE A 288 0.91 14.48 11.72
C PHE A 288 -0.32 14.44 12.63
N ILE A 289 -0.17 13.99 13.88
CA ILE A 289 -1.24 13.97 14.88
C ILE A 289 -1.73 15.40 15.17
N GLN A 290 -0.81 16.33 15.42
CA GLN A 290 -1.16 17.69 15.81
C GLN A 290 -1.82 18.48 14.67
N LYS A 291 -1.30 18.39 13.44
CA LYS A 291 -1.78 19.20 12.31
C LYS A 291 -2.97 18.57 11.59
N LEU A 292 -3.05 17.25 11.53
CA LEU A 292 -4.10 16.55 10.78
C LEU A 292 -5.16 15.89 11.67
N GLY A 293 -4.90 15.73 12.97
CA GLY A 293 -5.85 15.07 13.89
C GLY A 293 -6.09 13.59 13.58
N ARG A 294 -5.17 12.95 12.84
CA ARG A 294 -5.26 11.57 12.35
C ARG A 294 -4.28 10.65 13.08
N PRO A 295 -4.54 9.33 13.14
CA PRO A 295 -3.66 8.39 13.82
C PRO A 295 -2.26 8.35 13.18
N ALA A 296 -1.22 8.35 14.01
CA ALA A 296 0.15 8.09 13.57
C ALA A 296 0.94 7.28 14.60
N PHE A 297 1.87 6.45 14.11
CA PHE A 297 2.63 5.52 14.94
C PHE A 297 4.12 5.61 14.65
N THR A 298 4.94 5.67 15.70
CA THR A 298 6.40 5.53 15.64
C THR A 298 6.81 4.23 16.31
N PRO A 299 6.85 3.11 15.58
CA PRO A 299 7.46 1.88 16.03
C PRO A 299 9.00 1.95 15.99
N GLU A 300 9.63 1.66 17.12
CA GLU A 300 11.08 1.51 17.27
C GLU A 300 11.43 0.02 17.19
N ILE A 301 11.81 -0.49 16.02
CA ILE A 301 12.04 -1.92 15.80
C ILE A 301 13.32 -2.42 16.46
N GLY A 302 13.41 -3.72 16.72
CA GLY A 302 14.65 -4.36 17.17
C GLY A 302 15.11 -3.97 18.58
N ILE A 303 16.17 -4.64 19.03
CA ILE A 303 16.76 -4.43 20.35
C ILE A 303 17.95 -3.49 20.19
N LYS A 304 17.97 -2.41 20.98
CA LYS A 304 19.06 -1.42 20.94
C LYS A 304 20.41 -2.08 21.18
N ASN A 305 21.35 -1.85 20.27
CA ASN A 305 22.74 -2.33 20.36
C ASN A 305 23.71 -1.13 20.27
N GLY A 306 23.86 -0.43 21.39
CA GLY A 306 24.67 0.78 21.45
C GLY A 306 24.15 1.91 20.56
N GLU A 307 25.07 2.78 20.13
CA GLU A 307 24.80 3.92 19.27
C GLU A 307 25.18 3.59 17.82
N SER A 308 24.54 2.58 17.23
CA SER A 308 24.77 2.12 15.85
C SER A 308 23.49 1.53 15.25
N HIS A 309 23.55 1.13 13.99
CA HIS A 309 22.48 0.39 13.34
C HIS A 309 22.23 -0.98 13.97
N LEU A 310 21.00 -1.49 13.82
CA LEU A 310 20.69 -2.89 14.12
C LEU A 310 21.51 -3.84 13.23
N PRO A 311 21.90 -5.02 13.72
CA PRO A 311 22.53 -6.03 12.88
C PRO A 311 21.51 -6.61 11.89
N LEU A 312 21.97 -7.04 10.71
CA LEU A 312 21.12 -7.67 9.69
C LEU A 312 20.39 -8.93 10.21
N SER A 313 21.00 -9.65 11.15
CA SER A 313 20.39 -10.80 11.83
C SER A 313 19.10 -10.45 12.59
N ALA A 314 18.87 -9.17 12.94
CA ALA A 314 17.61 -8.74 13.54
C ALA A 314 16.43 -8.79 12.55
N PHE A 315 16.70 -8.72 11.24
CA PHE A 315 15.64 -8.53 10.24
C PHE A 315 14.58 -9.63 10.28
N GLY A 316 14.96 -10.91 10.34
CA GLY A 316 13.99 -12.01 10.29
C GLY A 316 12.93 -11.92 11.39
N GLU A 317 13.34 -11.56 12.60
CA GLU A 317 12.44 -11.39 13.75
C GLU A 317 11.60 -10.11 13.63
N GLU A 318 12.19 -8.99 13.19
CA GLU A 318 11.44 -7.75 13.01
C GLU A 318 10.47 -7.82 11.82
N TRP A 319 10.80 -8.56 10.77
CA TRP A 319 9.88 -8.90 9.67
C TRP A 319 8.70 -9.71 10.19
N ARG A 320 8.96 -10.78 10.96
CA ARG A 320 7.89 -11.62 11.54
C ARG A 320 6.90 -10.80 12.36
N ARG A 321 7.38 -9.80 13.11
CA ARG A 321 6.56 -8.90 13.94
C ARG A 321 5.75 -7.90 13.11
N ASN A 322 6.32 -7.39 12.01
CA ASN A 322 5.75 -6.25 11.29
C ASN A 322 5.05 -6.60 9.96
N LYS A 323 5.24 -7.80 9.41
CA LYS A 323 4.74 -8.18 8.08
C LYS A 323 3.24 -7.99 7.84
N LYS A 324 2.42 -7.90 8.90
CA LYS A 324 0.96 -7.64 8.81
C LYS A 324 0.60 -6.16 8.79
N ILE A 325 1.47 -5.30 9.30
CA ILE A 325 1.13 -3.92 9.69
C ILE A 325 0.69 -3.12 8.47
N GLY A 326 1.38 -3.22 7.33
CA GLY A 326 1.02 -2.46 6.13
C GLY A 326 -0.41 -2.72 5.65
N LEU A 327 -0.79 -3.99 5.50
CA LEU A 327 -2.14 -4.38 5.04
C LEU A 327 -3.22 -4.05 6.07
N TRP A 328 -2.95 -4.25 7.36
CA TRP A 328 -3.88 -3.88 8.42
C TRP A 328 -4.12 -2.37 8.48
N ILE A 329 -3.06 -1.57 8.46
CA ILE A 329 -3.16 -0.11 8.43
C ILE A 329 -3.89 0.35 7.17
N ALA A 330 -3.67 -0.29 6.02
CA ALA A 330 -4.39 0.03 4.79
C ALA A 330 -5.91 -0.23 4.91
N GLN A 331 -6.30 -1.33 5.56
CA GLN A 331 -7.71 -1.65 5.83
C GLN A 331 -8.35 -0.67 6.83
N GLU A 332 -7.62 -0.29 7.90
CA GLU A 332 -8.07 0.70 8.87
C GLU A 332 -8.17 2.10 8.25
N GLY A 333 -7.19 2.46 7.42
CA GLY A 333 -7.18 3.70 6.65
C GLY A 333 -8.39 3.77 5.72
N TYR A 334 -8.72 2.68 5.02
CA TYR A 334 -9.96 2.60 4.25
C TYR A 334 -11.21 2.84 5.11
N THR A 335 -11.28 2.27 6.31
CA THR A 335 -12.43 2.46 7.21
C THR A 335 -12.59 3.93 7.61
N LEU A 336 -11.48 4.63 7.91
CA LEU A 336 -11.50 6.06 8.23
C LEU A 336 -11.84 6.92 7.01
N TRP A 337 -11.21 6.62 5.86
CA TRP A 337 -11.50 7.28 4.59
C TRP A 337 -12.97 7.13 4.23
N ALA A 338 -13.51 5.93 4.31
CA ALA A 338 -14.91 5.65 4.01
C ALA A 338 -15.82 6.45 4.95
N ALA A 339 -15.54 6.48 6.26
CA ALA A 339 -16.32 7.28 7.21
C ALA A 339 -16.28 8.79 6.90
N LYS A 340 -15.10 9.34 6.51
CA LYS A 340 -14.92 10.74 6.11
C LYS A 340 -15.61 11.05 4.78
N ASN A 341 -15.58 10.11 3.85
CA ASN A 341 -16.07 10.25 2.48
C ASN A 341 -17.38 9.48 2.26
N LYS A 342 -18.17 9.26 3.32
CA LYS A 342 -19.57 8.83 3.20
C LYS A 342 -20.34 9.94 2.50
N THR A 343 -20.22 10.01 1.17
CA THR A 343 -21.33 10.47 0.34
C THR A 343 -22.49 9.53 0.62
N THR A 344 -23.70 10.07 0.71
CA THR A 344 -24.94 9.37 1.10
C THR A 344 -25.34 8.30 0.08
N VAL A 345 -24.55 7.22 0.01
CA VAL A 345 -24.79 6.04 -0.79
C VAL A 345 -25.92 5.26 -0.14
N LYS A 346 -27.02 5.10 -0.86
CA LYS A 346 -28.19 4.30 -0.45
C LYS A 346 -28.20 3.00 -1.25
N PRO A 347 -27.73 1.86 -0.69
CA PRO A 347 -27.74 0.58 -1.39
C PRO A 347 -29.14 0.19 -1.86
N VAL A 348 -29.22 -0.40 -3.05
CA VAL A 348 -30.45 -0.97 -3.61
C VAL A 348 -30.14 -2.29 -4.30
N SER A 349 -31.14 -3.17 -4.38
CA SER A 349 -31.01 -4.43 -5.11
C SER A 349 -30.94 -4.18 -6.62
N LEU A 350 -30.17 -5.02 -7.32
CA LEU A 350 -30.05 -5.01 -8.78
C LEU A 350 -30.55 -6.34 -9.35
N PHE A 351 -31.37 -6.28 -10.39
CA PHE A 351 -31.88 -7.44 -11.11
C PHE A 351 -31.63 -7.28 -12.61
N LEU A 352 -31.30 -8.39 -13.27
CA LEU A 352 -31.27 -8.54 -14.72
C LEU A 352 -32.21 -9.68 -15.11
N ASP A 353 -33.22 -9.40 -15.94
CA ASP A 353 -34.20 -10.38 -16.40
C ASP A 353 -34.87 -11.18 -15.26
N GLY A 354 -35.10 -10.51 -14.13
CA GLY A 354 -35.69 -11.09 -12.92
C GLY A 354 -34.69 -11.85 -12.03
N VAL A 355 -33.45 -12.04 -12.47
CA VAL A 355 -32.38 -12.67 -11.69
C VAL A 355 -31.60 -11.61 -10.92
N ARG A 356 -31.38 -11.84 -9.62
CA ARG A 356 -30.62 -10.91 -8.78
C ARG A 356 -29.14 -10.92 -9.17
N ILE A 357 -28.57 -9.73 -9.35
CA ILE A 357 -27.14 -9.55 -9.50
C ILE A 357 -26.54 -9.33 -8.12
N GLU A 358 -25.67 -10.23 -7.70
CA GLU A 358 -25.00 -10.15 -6.39
C GLU A 358 -23.88 -9.09 -6.40
N GLY A 359 -23.65 -8.48 -5.24
CA GLY A 359 -22.62 -7.46 -5.02
C GLY A 359 -22.84 -6.68 -3.72
N ASP A 360 -21.77 -6.07 -3.21
CA ASP A 360 -21.78 -5.33 -1.93
C ASP A 360 -21.30 -3.87 -2.12
N PRO A 361 -22.21 -2.92 -2.39
CA PRO A 361 -23.56 -3.14 -2.91
C PRO A 361 -23.54 -3.40 -4.43
N ALA A 362 -24.48 -4.19 -4.96
CA ALA A 362 -24.61 -4.41 -6.41
C ALA A 362 -25.04 -3.12 -7.17
N ALA A 363 -25.84 -2.29 -6.52
CA ALA A 363 -26.27 -0.99 -7.00
C ALA A 363 -26.52 -0.03 -5.82
N PHE A 364 -26.46 1.26 -6.09
CA PHE A 364 -26.79 2.29 -5.10
C PHE A 364 -27.29 3.58 -5.73
N ASN A 365 -28.00 4.38 -4.94
CA ASN A 365 -28.39 5.73 -5.30
C ASN A 365 -27.49 6.76 -4.60
N GLU A 366 -27.09 7.79 -5.34
CA GLU A 366 -26.29 8.93 -4.87
C GLU A 366 -26.66 10.17 -5.68
N ASP A 367 -26.99 11.28 -5.02
CA ASP A 367 -27.25 12.60 -5.64
C ASP A 367 -28.20 12.55 -6.86
N GLY A 368 -29.23 11.70 -6.79
CA GLY A 368 -30.22 11.54 -7.86
C GLY A 368 -29.79 10.64 -9.02
N ALA A 369 -28.58 10.09 -8.98
CA ALA A 369 -28.09 9.10 -9.92
C ALA A 369 -28.13 7.68 -9.32
N THR A 370 -28.47 6.70 -10.16
CA THR A 370 -28.39 5.28 -9.84
C THR A 370 -27.14 4.68 -10.45
N TYR A 371 -26.30 4.10 -9.61
CA TYR A 371 -25.06 3.44 -9.94
C TYR A 371 -25.22 1.92 -9.87
N VAL A 372 -24.63 1.20 -10.83
CA VAL A 372 -24.60 -0.26 -10.89
C VAL A 372 -23.17 -0.75 -11.05
N SER A 373 -22.84 -1.86 -10.40
CA SER A 373 -21.54 -2.53 -10.57
C SER A 373 -21.42 -3.02 -12.02
N TYR A 374 -20.49 -2.43 -12.78
CA TYR A 374 -20.46 -2.64 -14.24
C TYR A 374 -20.12 -4.09 -14.60
N LYS A 375 -19.19 -4.70 -13.86
CA LYS A 375 -18.59 -5.98 -14.22
C LYS A 375 -19.60 -7.14 -14.18
N PRO A 376 -20.29 -7.43 -13.06
CA PRO A 376 -21.25 -8.52 -13.01
C PRO A 376 -22.44 -8.27 -13.96
N LEU A 377 -22.92 -7.03 -14.05
CA LEU A 377 -24.05 -6.68 -14.90
C LEU A 377 -23.74 -6.82 -16.40
N LEU A 378 -22.64 -6.23 -16.89
CA LEU A 378 -22.27 -6.32 -18.30
C LEU A 378 -21.84 -7.73 -18.70
N THR A 379 -21.20 -8.48 -17.79
CA THR A 379 -20.89 -9.91 -18.04
C THR A 379 -22.17 -10.72 -18.20
N ALA A 380 -23.18 -10.50 -17.36
CA ALA A 380 -24.47 -11.17 -17.46
C ALA A 380 -25.25 -10.77 -18.73
N LEU A 381 -25.03 -9.56 -19.25
CA LEU A 381 -25.54 -9.11 -20.56
C LEU A 381 -24.72 -9.63 -21.77
N GLY A 382 -23.68 -10.44 -21.54
CA GLY A 382 -22.86 -11.08 -22.58
C GLY A 382 -21.69 -10.23 -23.09
N TYR A 383 -21.31 -9.15 -22.40
CA TYR A 383 -20.16 -8.32 -22.80
C TYR A 383 -18.84 -8.92 -22.33
N ARG A 384 -17.82 -8.76 -23.18
CA ARG A 384 -16.40 -8.96 -22.86
C ARG A 384 -15.78 -7.63 -22.47
N LEU A 385 -15.10 -7.60 -21.33
CA LEU A 385 -14.59 -6.38 -20.71
C LEU A 385 -13.07 -6.29 -20.85
N THR A 386 -12.57 -5.12 -21.22
CA THR A 386 -11.14 -4.79 -21.29
C THR A 386 -10.90 -3.52 -20.48
N TRP A 387 -9.95 -3.57 -19.55
CA TRP A 387 -9.53 -2.43 -18.74
C TRP A 387 -8.25 -1.80 -19.32
N ASP A 388 -8.21 -0.47 -19.38
CA ASP A 388 -7.03 0.32 -19.69
C ASP A 388 -6.63 1.11 -18.44
N GLY A 389 -5.51 0.72 -17.83
CA GLY A 389 -5.01 1.34 -16.59
C GLY A 389 -4.51 2.78 -16.78
N ALA A 390 -3.94 3.11 -17.93
CA ALA A 390 -3.42 4.44 -18.22
C ALA A 390 -4.56 5.44 -18.41
N ALA A 391 -5.57 5.05 -19.19
CA ALA A 391 -6.76 5.87 -19.43
C ALA A 391 -7.80 5.78 -18.32
N LYS A 392 -7.62 4.87 -17.35
CA LYS A 392 -8.60 4.53 -16.30
C LYS A 392 -9.99 4.26 -16.89
N SER A 393 -10.02 3.48 -17.98
CA SER A 393 -11.21 3.26 -18.79
C SER A 393 -11.53 1.79 -19.00
N VAL A 394 -12.82 1.49 -19.15
CA VAL A 394 -13.32 0.16 -19.54
C VAL A 394 -13.83 0.26 -20.96
N THR A 395 -13.47 -0.72 -21.80
CA THR A 395 -14.15 -1.02 -23.06
C THR A 395 -14.89 -2.35 -22.91
N ALA A 396 -16.20 -2.35 -23.17
CA ALA A 396 -17.07 -3.51 -23.14
C ALA A 396 -17.57 -3.81 -24.54
N ASN A 397 -17.18 -4.95 -25.10
CA ASN A 397 -17.62 -5.40 -26.42
C ASN A 397 -18.66 -6.51 -26.24
N GLY A 398 -19.87 -6.33 -26.76
CA GLY A 398 -20.94 -7.27 -26.53
C GLY A 398 -21.96 -7.33 -27.66
N PRO A 399 -23.03 -8.11 -27.46
CA PRO A 399 -23.97 -8.42 -28.53
C PRO A 399 -24.80 -7.19 -28.98
N SER A 400 -24.87 -6.12 -28.18
CA SER A 400 -25.55 -4.86 -28.56
C SER A 400 -24.59 -3.76 -29.02
N GLY A 401 -23.31 -4.08 -29.26
CA GLY A 401 -22.32 -3.09 -29.66
C GLY A 401 -21.21 -2.90 -28.62
N THR A 402 -20.55 -1.74 -28.68
CA THR A 402 -19.39 -1.40 -27.86
C THR A 402 -19.72 -0.26 -26.91
N ILE A 403 -19.33 -0.40 -25.65
CA ILE A 403 -19.45 0.64 -24.61
C ILE A 403 -18.05 0.99 -24.14
N ARG A 404 -17.71 2.27 -24.10
CA ARG A 404 -16.47 2.74 -23.47
C ARG A 404 -16.76 3.84 -22.46
N PHE A 405 -16.18 3.74 -21.27
CA PHE A 405 -16.35 4.75 -20.22
C PHE A 405 -15.11 4.82 -19.33
N ALA A 406 -14.85 6.00 -18.75
CA ALA A 406 -13.68 6.25 -17.91
C ALA A 406 -14.07 6.81 -16.54
N LEU A 407 -13.26 6.50 -15.53
CA LEU A 407 -13.46 7.00 -14.17
C LEU A 407 -13.38 8.53 -14.13
N GLY A 408 -14.36 9.15 -13.48
CA GLY A 408 -14.43 10.61 -13.30
C GLY A 408 -14.86 11.39 -14.55
N GLN A 409 -15.13 10.74 -15.68
CA GLN A 409 -15.54 11.40 -16.91
C GLN A 409 -17.07 11.38 -17.06
N LYS A 410 -17.67 12.54 -17.36
CA LYS A 410 -19.11 12.66 -17.68
C LYS A 410 -19.42 12.34 -19.15
N THR A 411 -18.47 11.76 -19.86
CA THR A 411 -18.63 11.36 -21.25
C THR A 411 -18.27 9.88 -21.37
N ALA A 412 -19.09 9.13 -22.06
CA ALA A 412 -18.84 7.76 -22.49
C ALA A 412 -18.96 7.66 -24.01
N GLU A 413 -18.67 6.50 -24.58
CA GLU A 413 -18.88 6.21 -25.99
C GLU A 413 -19.78 4.98 -26.11
N ILE A 414 -20.75 5.03 -27.03
CA ILE A 414 -21.55 3.89 -27.47
C ILE A 414 -21.32 3.77 -28.98
N ASP A 415 -20.77 2.64 -29.42
CA ASP A 415 -20.40 2.40 -30.82
C ASP A 415 -19.54 3.52 -31.43
N GLY A 416 -18.58 4.02 -30.63
CA GLY A 416 -17.66 5.11 -31.00
C GLY A 416 -18.29 6.51 -30.99
N GLN A 417 -19.59 6.64 -30.70
CA GLN A 417 -20.27 7.93 -30.58
C GLN A 417 -20.27 8.41 -29.13
N ALA A 418 -19.84 9.65 -28.91
CA ALA A 418 -19.81 10.26 -27.58
C ALA A 418 -21.23 10.46 -27.02
N VAL A 419 -21.41 10.11 -25.75
CA VAL A 419 -22.66 10.30 -24.99
C VAL A 419 -22.37 10.96 -23.66
N GLU A 420 -23.15 12.00 -23.33
CA GLU A 420 -23.06 12.69 -22.04
C GLU A 420 -23.77 11.89 -20.94
N LEU A 421 -23.18 11.90 -19.75
CA LEU A 421 -23.66 11.21 -18.56
C LEU A 421 -24.09 12.21 -17.50
N ALA A 422 -25.26 11.97 -16.90
CA ALA A 422 -25.74 12.76 -15.77
C ALA A 422 -24.79 12.70 -14.56
N ALA A 423 -24.09 11.57 -14.40
CA ALA A 423 -23.08 11.37 -13.38
C ALA A 423 -21.90 10.57 -13.97
N ALA A 424 -20.68 10.83 -13.50
CA ALA A 424 -19.50 10.16 -14.00
C ALA A 424 -19.37 8.75 -13.40
N PRO A 425 -18.87 7.74 -14.15
CA PRO A 425 -18.44 6.48 -13.56
C PRO A 425 -17.45 6.75 -12.44
N ARG A 426 -17.59 6.04 -11.33
CA ARG A 426 -16.77 6.26 -10.14
C ARG A 426 -16.31 4.96 -9.51
N LEU A 427 -15.23 5.07 -8.77
CA LEU A 427 -14.81 4.02 -7.85
C LEU A 427 -15.57 4.20 -6.53
N TYR A 428 -16.17 3.12 -6.05
CA TYR A 428 -16.76 3.05 -4.71
C TYR A 428 -16.38 1.70 -4.11
N GLU A 429 -15.74 1.72 -2.93
CA GLU A 429 -15.22 0.53 -2.25
C GLU A 429 -14.43 -0.44 -3.16
N GLY A 430 -13.56 0.10 -4.02
CA GLY A 430 -12.72 -0.69 -4.94
C GLY A 430 -13.47 -1.29 -6.14
N THR A 431 -14.78 -1.08 -6.23
CA THR A 431 -15.59 -1.49 -7.38
C THR A 431 -15.90 -0.28 -8.25
N VAL A 432 -15.76 -0.43 -9.56
CA VAL A 432 -16.19 0.60 -10.51
C VAL A 432 -17.69 0.51 -10.67
N TYR A 433 -18.36 1.65 -10.52
CA TYR A 433 -19.78 1.78 -10.77
C TYR A 433 -20.01 2.73 -11.93
N VAL A 434 -21.01 2.39 -12.74
CA VAL A 434 -21.46 3.19 -13.86
C VAL A 434 -22.90 3.60 -13.67
N PRO A 435 -23.34 4.73 -14.24
CA PRO A 435 -24.76 5.07 -14.25
C PRO A 435 -25.57 3.97 -14.92
N ALA A 436 -26.64 3.49 -14.26
CA ALA A 436 -27.51 2.43 -14.79
C ALA A 436 -28.09 2.79 -16.17
N ARG A 437 -28.35 4.09 -16.40
CA ARG A 437 -28.85 4.62 -17.68
C ARG A 437 -27.86 4.44 -18.84
N LEU A 438 -26.55 4.48 -18.58
CA LEU A 438 -25.55 4.20 -19.62
C LEU A 438 -25.68 2.74 -20.08
N VAL A 439 -25.73 1.80 -19.12
CA VAL A 439 -25.86 0.37 -19.42
C VAL A 439 -27.18 0.08 -20.12
N SER A 440 -28.28 0.66 -19.64
CA SER A 440 -29.60 0.55 -20.26
C SER A 440 -29.58 1.03 -21.73
N ARG A 441 -29.05 2.23 -21.97
CA ARG A 441 -28.97 2.81 -23.32
C ARG A 441 -28.11 1.97 -24.26
N ALA A 442 -26.93 1.54 -23.80
CA ALA A 442 -25.98 0.83 -24.64
C ALA A 442 -26.37 -0.64 -24.88
N ALA A 443 -26.94 -1.32 -23.88
CA ALA A 443 -27.39 -2.69 -24.03
C ALA A 443 -28.78 -2.81 -24.69
N GLY A 444 -29.51 -1.70 -24.84
CA GLY A 444 -30.92 -1.70 -25.23
C GLY A 444 -31.84 -2.26 -24.14
N ALA A 445 -31.36 -2.37 -22.91
CA ALA A 445 -32.10 -2.98 -21.81
C ALA A 445 -33.05 -1.97 -21.16
N ALA A 446 -34.31 -2.34 -20.96
CA ALA A 446 -35.29 -1.49 -20.31
C ALA A 446 -34.96 -1.36 -18.81
N LEU A 447 -34.78 -0.13 -18.34
CA LEU A 447 -34.48 0.19 -16.94
C LEU A 447 -35.76 0.57 -16.20
N THR A 448 -36.04 -0.12 -15.10
CA THR A 448 -37.13 0.22 -14.17
C THR A 448 -36.60 0.38 -12.76
N VAL A 449 -37.17 1.33 -12.02
CA VAL A 449 -36.91 1.55 -10.59
C VAL A 449 -38.20 1.28 -9.84
N ASP A 450 -38.17 0.35 -8.88
CA ASP A 450 -39.31 0.07 -8.03
C ASP A 450 -39.56 1.25 -7.07
N PRO A 451 -40.76 1.85 -7.06
CA PRO A 451 -41.03 3.07 -6.29
C PRO A 451 -41.07 2.85 -4.77
N GLY A 452 -41.26 1.61 -4.29
CA GLY A 452 -41.29 1.30 -2.86
C GLY A 452 -39.91 0.97 -2.30
N SER A 453 -39.25 -0.02 -2.90
CA SER A 453 -37.95 -0.55 -2.47
C SER A 453 -36.75 0.16 -3.07
N GLY A 454 -36.94 0.95 -4.14
CA GLY A 454 -35.84 1.53 -4.91
C GLY A 454 -35.04 0.52 -5.73
N ALA A 455 -35.49 -0.74 -5.81
CA ALA A 455 -34.80 -1.80 -6.55
C ALA A 455 -34.69 -1.46 -8.04
N ILE A 456 -33.54 -1.80 -8.61
CA ILE A 456 -33.21 -1.53 -10.01
C ILE A 456 -33.33 -2.82 -10.80
N SER A 457 -34.13 -2.79 -11.85
CA SER A 457 -34.26 -3.93 -12.76
C SER A 457 -33.91 -3.50 -14.19
N LEU A 458 -33.04 -4.26 -14.83
CA LEU A 458 -32.81 -4.20 -16.27
C LEU A 458 -33.48 -5.40 -16.94
N LYS A 459 -34.19 -5.17 -18.04
CA LYS A 459 -34.78 -6.22 -18.87
C LYS A 459 -34.14 -6.20 -20.25
N SER A 460 -33.53 -7.30 -20.64
CA SER A 460 -32.88 -7.47 -21.94
C SER A 460 -33.90 -7.39 -23.10
N PRO A 461 -33.49 -6.95 -24.31
CA PRO A 461 -34.36 -6.97 -25.50
C PRO A 461 -34.95 -8.35 -25.80
N ALA A 462 -36.22 -8.39 -26.25
CA ALA A 462 -37.03 -9.61 -26.39
C ALA A 462 -36.43 -10.68 -27.33
N ASP A 463 -35.65 -10.29 -28.33
CA ASP A 463 -35.05 -11.20 -29.31
C ASP A 463 -33.90 -12.07 -28.74
N ARG A 464 -33.57 -11.92 -27.45
CA ARG A 464 -32.48 -12.65 -26.79
C ARG A 464 -32.91 -13.74 -25.80
N ALA A 465 -34.18 -13.83 -25.45
CA ALA A 465 -34.67 -14.90 -24.57
C ALA A 465 -34.62 -16.30 -25.23
N GLY A 466 -34.35 -16.37 -26.54
CA GLY A 466 -34.37 -17.61 -27.33
C GLY A 466 -33.10 -18.46 -27.32
N ASN A 467 -31.97 -18.00 -26.75
CA ASN A 467 -30.68 -18.71 -26.87
C ASN A 467 -29.93 -18.95 -25.55
N ALA A 468 -30.55 -18.74 -24.40
CA ALA A 468 -29.96 -19.08 -23.11
C ALA A 468 -30.93 -19.94 -22.30
N SER A 469 -30.95 -21.24 -22.56
CA SER A 469 -31.24 -22.17 -21.48
C SER A 469 -30.12 -22.03 -20.44
N PRO A 470 -30.41 -22.01 -19.13
CA PRO A 470 -29.37 -22.02 -18.12
C PRO A 470 -28.70 -23.39 -18.18
N GLU A 471 -27.52 -23.48 -18.80
CA GLU A 471 -26.61 -24.57 -18.46
C GLU A 471 -26.23 -24.38 -16.99
N SER A 472 -26.61 -25.37 -16.18
CA SER A 472 -26.17 -25.50 -14.80
C SER A 472 -24.65 -25.28 -14.73
N PRO A 473 -24.15 -24.50 -13.76
CA PRO A 473 -22.71 -24.32 -13.61
C PRO A 473 -22.05 -25.70 -13.46
N PRO A 474 -20.89 -25.93 -14.10
CA PRO A 474 -20.16 -27.17 -13.90
C PRO A 474 -19.86 -27.33 -12.42
N VAL A 475 -20.27 -28.47 -11.87
CA VAL A 475 -19.89 -28.91 -10.53
C VAL A 475 -18.37 -29.02 -10.53
N ILE A 476 -17.71 -28.08 -9.84
CA ILE A 476 -16.28 -28.21 -9.53
C ILE A 476 -16.16 -29.31 -8.48
N VAL A 477 -15.93 -30.53 -8.96
CA VAL A 477 -15.37 -31.60 -8.12
C VAL A 477 -13.86 -31.38 -8.12
N ASN A 478 -13.32 -30.85 -7.03
CA ASN A 478 -11.88 -30.79 -6.82
C ASN A 478 -11.33 -32.20 -6.60
N PRO A 479 -10.28 -32.63 -7.32
CA PRO A 479 -9.30 -33.58 -6.78
C PRO A 479 -8.42 -32.94 -5.70
#